data_AF-A0A8C7KNG3-F1
#
_entry.id   AF-A0A8C7KNG3-F1
#
_cell.length_a   1.000
_cell.length_b   1.000
_cell.length_c   1.000
_cell.angle_alpha   90.00
_cell.angle_beta   90.00
_cell.angle_gamma   90.00
#
_symmetry.space_group_name_H-M   'P 1'
#
loop_
_entity.id
_entity.type
_entity.pdbx_description
1 polymer ?
#
loop_
_entity_poly.entity_id
_entity_poly.type
_entity_poly.pdbx_seq_one_letter_code
_entity_poly.pdbx_strand_id
1 'polypeptide(L)'
;MFSRGQPYEIVCEIVSSPPQNNAKVAVLGASGGIGQPLSLLLKNSPLVGELSLFDIAHTPGVAADLSHIETRAHVTGYMGPDQLDAALKGCNVVVIPAGVPRKPGMTRDDLFNTNATIVATLADAVARNCPEAMICIIANPVNSTIPITSEVMKKYGVYNPNRVFGVTTLDIVRANAFVADGVPSRPAVCSDR
;
A
#
# COMPACT_ATOMS: atom_id res chain seq x y z
N MET A 1 16.74 57.15 -16.63
CA MET A 1 15.66 56.58 -17.46
C MET A 1 15.90 55.06 -17.52
N PHE A 2 15.18 54.33 -16.67
CA PHE A 2 15.03 52.86 -16.56
C PHE A 2 16.18 51.94 -17.01
N SER A 3 17.01 51.53 -16.04
CA SER A 3 17.77 50.27 -16.13
C SER A 3 16.81 49.13 -15.79
N ARG A 4 16.68 48.15 -16.71
CA ARG A 4 15.77 47.02 -16.63
C ARG A 4 16.25 46.03 -15.57
N GLY A 5 15.64 46.06 -14.38
CA GLY A 5 15.76 44.98 -13.40
C GLY A 5 15.07 43.72 -13.91
N GLN A 6 15.76 42.59 -13.83
CA GLN A 6 15.19 41.27 -14.11
C GLN A 6 14.22 40.86 -12.99
N PRO A 7 12.97 40.48 -13.27
CA PRO A 7 12.07 39.97 -12.24
C PRO A 7 11.72 38.50 -12.54
N TYR A 8 12.53 37.55 -12.08
CA TYR A 8 12.09 36.14 -12.00
C TYR A 8 12.95 35.23 -11.08
N GLU A 9 13.75 35.78 -10.16
CA GLU A 9 14.67 34.97 -9.34
C GLU A 9 14.35 34.96 -7.83
N ILE A 10 13.07 35.19 -7.45
CA ILE A 10 12.69 35.26 -6.02
C ILE A 10 11.33 34.60 -5.78
N VAL A 11 11.19 33.27 -5.92
CA VAL A 11 10.11 32.52 -5.21
C VAL A 11 10.42 31.01 -5.03
N CYS A 12 11.67 30.56 -4.88
CA CYS A 12 11.94 29.12 -4.67
C CYS A 12 12.77 28.77 -3.43
N GLU A 13 12.84 29.69 -2.46
CA GLU A 13 13.66 29.50 -1.27
C GLU A 13 12.88 29.71 0.04
N ILE A 14 11.64 29.21 0.11
CA ILE A 14 10.91 29.06 1.39
C ILE A 14 9.97 27.84 1.30
N VAL A 15 10.50 26.62 1.35
CA VAL A 15 9.99 25.46 2.12
C VAL A 15 11.11 24.42 2.11
N SER A 16 12.06 24.49 3.04
CA SER A 16 12.86 23.30 3.35
C SER A 16 11.92 22.32 4.04
N SER A 17 11.33 21.39 3.28
CA SER A 17 10.56 20.30 3.87
C SER A 17 11.48 19.52 4.81
N PRO A 18 10.96 19.02 5.96
CA PRO A 18 11.72 18.09 6.79
C PRO A 18 12.21 16.92 5.90
N PRO A 19 13.28 16.20 6.25
CA PRO A 19 13.78 15.07 5.46
C PRO A 19 12.62 14.11 5.20
N GLN A 20 11.99 14.23 4.05
CA GLN A 20 10.79 13.49 3.72
C GLN A 20 11.28 12.10 3.41
N ASN A 21 10.92 11.15 4.26
CA ASN A 21 11.06 9.74 3.98
C ASN A 21 10.49 9.50 2.58
N ASN A 22 11.36 9.20 1.62
CA ASN A 22 10.99 9.00 0.23
C ASN A 22 10.73 7.50 0.04
N ALA A 23 9.71 6.98 0.74
CA ALA A 23 9.47 5.56 0.78
C ALA A 23 8.99 5.06 -0.59
N LYS A 24 9.55 3.93 -1.04
CA LYS A 24 9.01 3.16 -2.14
C LYS A 24 7.97 2.17 -1.61
N VAL A 25 6.74 2.33 -2.07
CA VAL A 25 5.59 1.51 -1.65
C VAL A 25 5.09 0.69 -2.84
N ALA A 26 4.92 -0.62 -2.66
CA ALA A 26 4.24 -1.47 -3.63
C ALA A 26 2.84 -1.85 -3.15
N VAL A 27 1.86 -1.80 -4.04
CA VAL A 27 0.48 -2.29 -3.81
C VAL A 27 0.25 -3.51 -4.70
N LEU A 28 0.11 -4.68 -4.09
CA LEU A 28 -0.16 -5.94 -4.79
C LEU A 28 -1.67 -6.23 -4.75
N GLY A 29 -2.34 -6.12 -5.91
CA GLY A 29 -3.81 -6.08 -6.02
C GLY A 29 -4.34 -4.67 -6.20
N ALA A 30 -3.59 -3.81 -6.91
CA ALA A 30 -3.86 -2.38 -7.06
C ALA A 30 -5.13 -2.07 -7.88
N SER A 31 -5.58 -2.97 -8.75
CA SER A 31 -6.78 -2.78 -9.58
C SER A 31 -8.07 -3.21 -8.86
N GLY A 32 -7.96 -3.87 -7.70
CA GLY A 32 -9.10 -4.32 -6.91
C GLY A 32 -9.86 -3.19 -6.21
N GLY A 33 -11.03 -3.52 -5.63
CA GLY A 33 -11.90 -2.54 -4.96
C GLY A 33 -11.28 -1.85 -3.75
N ILE A 34 -10.32 -2.49 -3.06
CA ILE A 34 -9.50 -1.84 -2.02
C ILE A 34 -8.27 -1.18 -2.65
N GLY A 35 -7.66 -1.82 -3.64
CA GLY A 35 -6.40 -1.41 -4.25
C GLY A 35 -6.46 -0.01 -4.87
N GLN A 36 -7.52 0.30 -5.63
CA GLN A 36 -7.65 1.60 -6.31
C GLN A 36 -7.72 2.78 -5.32
N PRO A 37 -8.68 2.82 -4.36
CA PRO A 37 -8.73 3.91 -3.40
C PRO A 37 -7.52 3.95 -2.46
N LEU A 38 -6.94 2.79 -2.10
CA LEU A 38 -5.70 2.74 -1.33
C LEU A 38 -4.55 3.40 -2.11
N SER A 39 -4.41 3.10 -3.39
CA SER A 39 -3.37 3.66 -4.26
C SER A 39 -3.54 5.17 -4.43
N LEU A 40 -4.79 5.65 -4.53
CA LEU A 40 -5.11 7.08 -4.53
C LEU A 40 -4.65 7.77 -3.23
N LEU A 41 -4.96 7.19 -2.07
CA LEU A 41 -4.53 7.74 -0.77
C LEU A 41 -3.00 7.74 -0.62
N LEU A 42 -2.33 6.69 -1.08
CA LEU A 42 -0.87 6.60 -1.07
C LEU A 42 -0.21 7.64 -2.00
N LYS A 43 -0.76 7.85 -3.20
CA LYS A 43 -0.30 8.87 -4.15
C LYS A 43 -0.42 10.29 -3.58
N ASN A 44 -1.41 10.54 -2.72
CA ASN A 44 -1.61 11.83 -2.05
C ASN A 44 -0.73 12.02 -0.80
N SER A 45 -0.02 10.98 -0.34
CA SER A 45 0.82 11.08 0.86
C SER A 45 2.18 11.72 0.54
N PRO A 46 2.64 12.72 1.30
CA PRO A 46 3.97 13.31 1.13
C PRO A 46 5.12 12.37 1.56
N LEU A 47 4.79 11.23 2.19
CA LEU A 47 5.76 10.22 2.65
C LEU A 47 6.09 9.18 1.57
N VAL A 48 5.41 9.23 0.42
CA VAL A 48 5.60 8.27 -0.68
C VAL A 48 6.39 8.95 -1.80
N GLY A 49 7.55 8.39 -2.12
CA GLY A 49 8.39 8.85 -3.23
C GLY A 49 8.15 8.08 -4.52
N GLU A 50 7.95 6.78 -4.40
CA GLU A 50 7.69 5.86 -5.51
C GLU A 50 6.52 4.95 -5.13
N LEU A 51 5.56 4.79 -6.05
CA LEU A 51 4.39 3.94 -5.91
C LEU A 51 4.36 2.91 -7.05
N SER A 52 4.73 1.67 -6.73
CA SER A 52 4.60 0.53 -7.63
C SER A 52 3.21 -0.09 -7.50
N LEU A 53 2.45 -0.13 -8.57
CA LEU A 53 1.14 -0.77 -8.62
C LEU A 53 1.25 -2.09 -9.35
N PHE A 54 0.80 -3.18 -8.73
CA PHE A 54 0.80 -4.49 -9.35
C PHE A 54 -0.60 -5.11 -9.32
N ASP A 55 -0.99 -5.73 -10.43
CA ASP A 55 -2.18 -6.58 -10.49
C ASP A 55 -2.06 -7.56 -11.68
N ILE A 56 -2.94 -8.55 -11.75
CA ILE A 56 -3.04 -9.46 -12.88
C ILE A 56 -3.70 -8.81 -14.10
N ALA A 57 -4.47 -7.74 -13.89
CA ALA A 57 -5.21 -7.04 -14.94
C ALA A 57 -5.39 -5.54 -14.64
N HIS A 58 -5.57 -4.74 -15.69
CA HIS A 58 -5.96 -3.33 -15.65
C HIS A 58 -4.96 -2.34 -15.01
N THR A 59 -3.84 -2.80 -14.46
CA THR A 59 -2.86 -1.96 -13.75
C THR A 59 -2.32 -0.78 -14.55
N PRO A 60 -2.02 -0.90 -15.87
CA PRO A 60 -1.52 0.24 -16.64
C PRO A 60 -2.51 1.40 -16.71
N GLY A 61 -3.81 1.11 -16.76
CA GLY A 61 -4.86 2.13 -16.73
C GLY A 61 -4.94 2.83 -15.37
N VAL A 62 -4.89 2.06 -14.28
CA VAL A 62 -4.89 2.61 -12.90
C VAL A 62 -3.66 3.48 -12.65
N ALA A 63 -2.49 3.05 -13.12
CA ALA A 63 -1.26 3.83 -13.01
C ALA A 63 -1.29 5.13 -13.82
N ALA A 64 -1.86 5.10 -15.04
CA ALA A 64 -2.03 6.28 -15.87
C ALA A 64 -3.01 7.29 -15.25
N ASP A 65 -4.07 6.82 -14.61
CA ASP A 65 -5.01 7.69 -13.90
C ASP A 65 -4.34 8.41 -12.72
N LEU A 66 -3.63 7.65 -11.87
CA LEU A 66 -2.96 8.19 -10.69
C LEU A 66 -1.74 9.07 -11.02
N SER A 67 -1.08 8.87 -12.16
CA SER A 67 0.10 9.64 -12.54
C SER A 67 -0.22 11.10 -12.90
N HIS A 68 -1.48 11.41 -13.24
CA HIS A 68 -1.92 12.77 -13.52
C HIS A 68 -2.12 13.63 -12.27
N ILE A 69 -2.09 13.03 -11.07
CA ILE A 69 -2.23 13.76 -9.82
C ILE A 69 -0.91 14.51 -9.53
N GLU A 70 -1.02 15.82 -9.29
CA GLU A 70 0.08 16.78 -9.07
C GLU A 70 0.78 16.62 -7.70
N THR A 71 1.21 15.41 -7.38
CA THR A 71 1.99 15.10 -6.18
C THR A 71 3.34 14.49 -6.55
N ARG A 72 4.29 14.54 -5.61
CA ARG A 72 5.68 14.10 -5.80
C ARG A 72 5.84 12.63 -6.19
N ALA A 73 4.98 11.73 -5.68
CA ALA A 73 5.18 10.28 -5.82
C ALA A 73 5.17 9.85 -7.30
N HIS A 74 6.22 9.18 -7.76
CA HIS A 74 6.24 8.61 -9.11
C HIS A 74 5.44 7.30 -9.14
N VAL A 75 4.52 7.14 -10.09
CA VAL A 75 3.63 5.97 -10.18
C VAL A 75 4.04 5.09 -11.36
N THR A 76 4.26 3.80 -11.09
CA THR A 76 4.55 2.81 -12.13
C THR A 76 3.59 1.64 -12.03
N GLY A 77 2.94 1.27 -13.13
CA GLY A 77 2.05 0.12 -13.21
C GLY A 77 2.75 -1.12 -13.75
N TYR A 78 2.51 -2.26 -13.11
CA TYR A 78 3.03 -3.57 -13.45
C TYR A 78 1.87 -4.56 -13.59
N MET A 79 1.87 -5.35 -14.66
CA MET A 79 0.77 -6.24 -15.00
C MET A 79 1.27 -7.64 -15.34
N GLY A 80 0.62 -8.63 -14.73
CA GLY A 80 0.91 -10.04 -14.98
C GLY A 80 2.16 -10.55 -14.23
N PRO A 81 2.27 -11.88 -14.06
CA PRO A 81 3.27 -12.49 -13.19
C PRO A 81 4.72 -12.13 -13.56
N ASP A 82 5.02 -11.95 -14.84
CA ASP A 82 6.37 -11.63 -15.34
C ASP A 82 6.89 -10.27 -14.86
N GLN A 83 5.97 -9.37 -14.45
CA GLN A 83 6.30 -8.02 -13.99
C GLN A 83 6.29 -7.88 -12.47
N LEU A 84 5.89 -8.93 -11.72
CA LEU A 84 5.80 -8.91 -10.26
C LEU A 84 7.16 -8.63 -9.59
N ASP A 85 8.20 -9.33 -10.05
CA ASP A 85 9.54 -9.16 -9.51
C ASP A 85 10.06 -7.72 -9.74
N ALA A 86 9.75 -7.13 -10.90
CA ALA A 86 10.11 -5.75 -11.20
C ALA A 86 9.37 -4.73 -10.30
N ALA A 87 8.10 -4.99 -9.97
CA ALA A 87 7.30 -4.13 -9.10
C ALA A 87 7.87 -4.02 -7.68
N LEU A 88 8.50 -5.10 -7.21
CA LEU A 88 8.96 -5.26 -5.83
C LEU A 88 10.39 -4.75 -5.57
N LYS A 89 11.23 -4.61 -6.60
CA LYS A 89 12.63 -4.20 -6.45
C LYS A 89 12.78 -2.87 -5.72
N GLY A 90 13.50 -2.91 -4.59
CA GLY A 90 13.82 -1.74 -3.77
C GLY A 90 12.65 -1.21 -2.92
N CYS A 91 11.55 -1.95 -2.78
CA CYS A 91 10.42 -1.52 -1.96
C CYS A 91 10.79 -1.46 -0.47
N ASN A 92 10.33 -0.42 0.22
CA ASN A 92 10.42 -0.30 1.67
C ASN A 92 9.16 -0.81 2.36
N VAL A 93 8.01 -0.69 1.69
CA VAL A 93 6.70 -1.17 2.18
C VAL A 93 5.99 -1.89 1.04
N VAL A 94 5.42 -3.05 1.34
CA VAL A 94 4.58 -3.82 0.42
C VAL A 94 3.22 -4.01 1.08
N VAL A 95 2.17 -3.55 0.41
CA VAL A 95 0.79 -3.69 0.88
C VAL A 95 0.08 -4.72 -0.01
N ILE A 96 -0.57 -5.71 0.61
CA ILE A 96 -1.20 -6.84 -0.08
C ILE A 96 -2.71 -6.83 0.18
N PRO A 97 -3.49 -6.00 -0.54
CA PRO A 97 -4.94 -6.12 -0.63
C PRO A 97 -5.41 -7.23 -1.56
N ALA A 98 -4.53 -7.83 -2.37
CA ALA A 98 -4.88 -8.89 -3.31
C ALA A 98 -5.60 -10.06 -2.63
N GLY A 99 -6.82 -10.33 -3.11
CA GLY A 99 -7.65 -11.43 -2.65
C GLY A 99 -8.98 -11.38 -3.35
N VAL A 100 -9.64 -12.54 -3.42
CA VAL A 100 -10.98 -12.64 -3.96
C VAL A 100 -11.96 -12.23 -2.86
N PRO A 101 -12.90 -11.29 -3.12
CA PRO A 101 -13.97 -11.01 -2.18
C PRO A 101 -14.92 -12.20 -2.10
N ARG A 102 -15.54 -12.41 -0.94
CA ARG A 102 -16.53 -13.48 -0.78
C ARG A 102 -17.67 -13.31 -1.78
N LYS A 103 -17.86 -14.29 -2.66
CA LYS A 103 -18.98 -14.33 -3.61
C LYS A 103 -20.16 -15.14 -3.04
N PRO A 104 -21.41 -14.84 -3.43
CA PRO A 104 -22.55 -15.69 -3.11
C PRO A 104 -22.27 -17.14 -3.55
N GLY A 105 -22.55 -18.11 -2.68
CA GLY A 105 -22.30 -19.54 -2.94
C GLY A 105 -20.89 -20.04 -2.61
N MET A 106 -19.92 -19.17 -2.33
CA MET A 106 -18.57 -19.58 -1.91
C MET A 106 -18.53 -19.95 -0.42
N THR A 107 -17.96 -21.11 -0.10
CA THR A 107 -17.76 -21.53 1.29
C THR A 107 -16.63 -20.72 1.94
N ARG A 108 -16.52 -20.79 3.27
CA ARG A 108 -15.40 -20.16 3.98
C ARG A 108 -14.06 -20.80 3.60
N ASP A 109 -14.07 -22.11 3.38
CA ASP A 109 -12.86 -22.88 3.07
C ASP A 109 -12.37 -22.60 1.65
N ASP A 110 -13.29 -22.48 0.67
CA ASP A 110 -12.93 -22.11 -0.70
C ASP A 110 -12.26 -20.74 -0.77
N LEU A 111 -12.81 -19.77 -0.03
CA LEU A 111 -12.27 -18.43 0.07
C LEU A 111 -10.88 -18.45 0.70
N PHE A 112 -10.72 -19.22 1.78
CA PHE A 112 -9.43 -19.38 2.45
C PHE A 112 -8.39 -20.00 1.51
N ASN A 113 -8.70 -21.12 0.86
CA ASN A 113 -7.77 -21.81 -0.05
C ASN A 113 -7.33 -20.93 -1.23
N THR A 114 -8.27 -20.17 -1.79
CA THR A 114 -8.00 -19.21 -2.87
C THR A 114 -7.04 -18.11 -2.40
N ASN A 115 -7.36 -17.43 -1.31
CA ASN A 115 -6.56 -16.31 -0.82
C ASN A 115 -5.22 -16.77 -0.21
N ALA A 116 -5.16 -17.97 0.38
CA ALA A 116 -3.92 -18.58 0.84
C ALA A 116 -2.92 -18.76 -0.30
N THR A 117 -3.39 -19.25 -1.45
CA THR A 117 -2.55 -19.46 -2.65
C THR A 117 -2.03 -18.13 -3.20
N ILE A 118 -2.90 -17.12 -3.28
CA ILE A 118 -2.53 -15.77 -3.74
C ILE A 118 -1.49 -15.16 -2.81
N VAL A 119 -1.74 -15.16 -1.50
CA VAL A 119 -0.81 -14.58 -0.51
C VAL A 119 0.52 -15.32 -0.50
N ALA A 120 0.53 -16.66 -0.56
CA ALA A 120 1.77 -17.42 -0.60
C ALA A 120 2.61 -17.07 -1.83
N THR A 121 1.99 -16.91 -3.01
CA THR A 121 2.67 -16.55 -4.26
C THR A 121 3.26 -15.15 -4.20
N LEU A 122 2.52 -14.19 -3.63
CA LEU A 122 3.00 -12.82 -3.50
C LEU A 122 4.09 -12.71 -2.42
N ALA A 123 3.94 -13.41 -1.29
CA ALA A 123 4.95 -13.49 -0.24
C ALA A 123 6.26 -14.11 -0.74
N ASP A 124 6.19 -15.12 -1.62
CA ASP A 124 7.35 -15.73 -2.27
C ASP A 124 8.12 -14.68 -3.10
N ALA A 125 7.42 -13.89 -3.90
CA ALA A 125 8.03 -12.82 -4.67
C ALA A 125 8.62 -11.72 -3.77
N VAL A 126 7.95 -11.37 -2.67
CA VAL A 126 8.49 -10.40 -1.68
C VAL A 126 9.78 -10.92 -1.05
N ALA A 127 9.81 -12.20 -0.63
CA ALA A 127 10.99 -12.83 -0.05
C ALA A 127 12.20 -12.81 -1.01
N ARG A 128 11.96 -13.01 -2.32
CA ARG A 128 13.01 -13.01 -3.35
C ARG A 128 13.52 -11.61 -3.72
N ASN A 129 12.66 -10.60 -3.73
CA ASN A 129 12.97 -9.30 -4.34
C ASN A 129 13.16 -8.15 -3.34
N CYS A 130 12.51 -8.20 -2.18
CA CYS A 130 12.56 -7.14 -1.16
C CYS A 130 12.36 -7.69 0.27
N PRO A 131 13.25 -8.57 0.75
CA PRO A 131 13.08 -9.26 2.05
C PRO A 131 13.04 -8.29 3.26
N GLU A 132 13.66 -7.12 3.14
CA GLU A 132 13.69 -6.09 4.20
C GLU A 132 12.47 -5.15 4.20
N ALA A 133 11.55 -5.31 3.26
CA ALA A 133 10.35 -4.48 3.21
C ALA A 133 9.41 -4.78 4.40
N MET A 134 8.67 -3.76 4.84
CA MET A 134 7.52 -3.97 5.74
C MET A 134 6.36 -4.54 4.92
N ILE A 135 5.85 -5.70 5.32
CA ILE A 135 4.80 -6.44 4.62
C ILE A 135 3.49 -6.21 5.36
N CYS A 136 2.55 -5.50 4.73
CA CYS A 136 1.23 -5.18 5.26
C CYS A 136 0.15 -6.03 4.57
N ILE A 137 -0.36 -7.04 5.24
CA ILE A 137 -1.34 -7.98 4.69
C ILE A 137 -2.76 -7.51 5.02
N ILE A 138 -3.55 -7.24 3.99
CA ILE A 138 -4.97 -6.90 4.07
C ILE A 138 -5.85 -8.09 3.63
N ALA A 139 -5.30 -8.98 2.79
CA ALA A 139 -5.98 -10.16 2.29
C ALA A 139 -6.61 -11.01 3.40
N ASN A 140 -7.92 -11.19 3.32
CA ASN A 140 -8.68 -11.98 4.29
C ASN A 140 -8.60 -13.49 3.98
N PRO A 141 -8.63 -14.35 5.01
CA PRO A 141 -8.66 -14.04 6.43
C PRO A 141 -7.27 -13.72 7.00
N VAL A 142 -7.10 -12.53 7.60
CA VAL A 142 -5.80 -12.04 8.13
C VAL A 142 -5.17 -13.01 9.13
N ASN A 143 -6.00 -13.63 9.97
CA ASN A 143 -5.57 -14.60 11.00
C ASN A 143 -4.85 -15.82 10.42
N SER A 144 -5.08 -16.15 9.15
CA SER A 144 -4.44 -17.28 8.48
C SER A 144 -3.38 -16.84 7.46
N THR A 145 -3.57 -15.69 6.81
CA THR A 145 -2.62 -15.18 5.80
C THR A 145 -1.32 -14.65 6.40
N ILE A 146 -1.34 -14.18 7.66
CA ILE A 146 -0.13 -13.81 8.42
C ILE A 146 0.77 -15.05 8.65
N PRO A 147 0.30 -16.14 9.28
CA PRO A 147 1.10 -17.36 9.42
C PRO A 147 1.65 -17.88 8.08
N ILE A 148 0.83 -17.88 7.02
CA ILE A 148 1.27 -18.31 5.68
C ILE A 148 2.47 -17.47 5.21
N THR A 149 2.37 -16.15 5.30
CA THR A 149 3.46 -15.25 4.90
C THR A 149 4.71 -15.48 5.74
N SER A 150 4.56 -15.64 7.05
CA SER A 150 5.67 -15.95 7.95
C SER A 150 6.37 -17.25 7.59
N GLU A 151 5.63 -18.32 7.29
CA GLU A 151 6.21 -19.61 6.88
C GLU A 151 6.91 -19.54 5.52
N VAL A 152 6.34 -18.80 4.55
CA VAL A 152 7.00 -18.56 3.26
C VAL A 152 8.31 -17.80 3.47
N MET A 153 8.32 -16.73 4.26
CA MET A 153 9.54 -15.97 4.56
C MET A 153 10.59 -16.82 5.29
N LYS A 154 10.17 -17.72 6.20
CA LYS A 154 11.07 -18.66 6.90
C LYS A 154 11.71 -19.65 5.93
N LYS A 155 10.97 -20.15 4.94
CA LYS A 155 11.48 -21.05 3.90
C LYS A 155 12.65 -20.42 3.12
N TYR A 156 12.62 -19.10 2.93
CA TYR A 156 13.70 -18.34 2.30
C TYR A 156 14.81 -17.89 3.26
N GLY A 157 14.66 -18.14 4.57
CA GLY A 157 15.64 -17.72 5.59
C GLY A 157 15.66 -16.21 5.87
N VAL A 158 14.64 -15.47 5.43
CA VAL A 158 14.58 -13.99 5.50
C VAL A 158 13.47 -13.48 6.44
N TYR A 159 12.90 -14.37 7.25
CA TYR A 159 11.80 -14.02 8.15
C TYR A 159 12.26 -13.08 9.26
N ASN A 160 11.66 -11.89 9.29
CA ASN A 160 11.76 -10.95 10.41
C ASN A 160 10.35 -10.68 10.99
N PRO A 161 10.05 -11.12 12.22
CA PRO A 161 8.73 -10.93 12.82
C PRO A 161 8.36 -9.45 13.00
N ASN A 162 9.33 -8.54 13.08
CA ASN A 162 9.09 -7.10 13.23
C ASN A 162 8.72 -6.40 11.92
N ARG A 163 8.63 -7.15 10.80
CA ARG A 163 8.34 -6.59 9.47
C ARG A 163 7.08 -7.18 8.83
N VAL A 164 6.39 -8.13 9.47
CA VAL A 164 5.18 -8.76 8.93
C VAL A 164 3.97 -8.32 9.75
N PHE A 165 3.04 -7.59 9.12
CA PHE A 165 1.91 -6.95 9.78
C PHE A 165 0.58 -7.37 9.17
N GLY A 166 -0.34 -7.78 10.04
CA GLY A 166 -1.74 -8.00 9.67
C GLY A 166 -2.49 -6.70 9.87
N VAL A 167 -3.06 -6.15 8.81
CA VAL A 167 -3.74 -4.85 8.89
C VAL A 167 -5.12 -5.03 9.51
N THR A 168 -5.21 -4.78 10.81
CA THR A 168 -6.46 -4.81 11.60
C THR A 168 -6.98 -3.40 11.92
N THR A 169 -6.36 -2.36 11.35
CA THR A 169 -6.69 -0.95 11.61
C THR A 169 -8.16 -0.62 11.32
N LEU A 170 -8.82 -1.33 10.40
CA LEU A 170 -10.24 -1.14 10.12
C LEU A 170 -11.12 -1.43 11.35
N ASP A 171 -10.76 -2.40 12.20
CA ASP A 171 -11.51 -2.72 13.41
C ASP A 171 -11.36 -1.60 14.45
N ILE A 172 -10.18 -0.98 14.53
CA ILE A 172 -9.93 0.20 15.37
C ILE A 172 -10.74 1.39 14.87
N VAL A 173 -10.74 1.67 13.56
CA VAL A 173 -11.51 2.75 12.96
C VAL A 173 -13.01 2.57 13.22
N ARG A 174 -13.53 1.34 13.09
CA ARG A 174 -14.93 1.01 13.40
C ARG A 174 -15.25 1.18 14.87
N ALA A 175 -14.40 0.67 15.77
CA ALA A 175 -14.59 0.83 17.21
C ALA A 175 -14.64 2.30 17.61
N ASN A 176 -13.72 3.13 17.09
CA ASN A 176 -13.70 4.56 17.33
C ASN A 176 -14.97 5.25 16.81
N ALA A 177 -15.45 4.90 15.62
CA ALA A 177 -16.69 5.44 15.06
C ALA A 177 -17.91 5.06 15.91
N PHE A 178 -18.05 3.79 16.28
CA PHE A 178 -19.18 3.31 17.08
C PHE A 178 -19.19 3.91 18.50
N VAL A 179 -18.02 4.08 19.11
CA VAL A 179 -17.91 4.77 20.40
C VAL A 179 -18.31 6.24 20.27
N ALA A 180 -17.87 6.93 19.21
CA ALA A 180 -18.24 8.33 18.98
C ALA A 180 -19.74 8.51 18.74
N ASP A 181 -20.39 7.61 17.99
CA ASP A 181 -21.84 7.65 17.74
C ASP A 181 -22.66 7.38 19.02
N GLY A 182 -22.13 6.57 19.94
CA GLY A 182 -22.76 6.25 21.21
C GLY A 182 -22.63 7.33 22.29
N VAL A 183 -21.79 8.35 22.09
CA VAL A 183 -21.57 9.43 23.06
C VAL A 183 -22.21 10.74 22.57
N PRO A 184 -23.16 11.34 23.31
CA PRO A 184 -23.94 12.50 22.85
C PRO A 184 -23.14 13.81 22.72
N SER A 185 -21.84 13.82 23.00
CA SER A 185 -20.95 14.95 22.76
C SER A 185 -19.74 14.51 21.94
N ARG A 186 -19.77 14.83 20.65
CA ARG A 186 -18.74 14.54 19.66
C ARG A 186 -17.38 15.16 20.05
N PRO A 187 -16.30 14.41 20.28
CA PRO A 187 -14.97 14.93 20.08
C PRO A 187 -14.61 14.67 18.62
N ALA A 188 -14.59 15.74 17.82
CA ALA A 188 -13.84 15.69 16.58
C ALA A 188 -12.38 15.44 16.98
N VAL A 189 -11.82 14.32 16.51
CA VAL A 189 -10.37 14.05 16.47
C VAL A 189 -9.74 13.67 17.83
N CYS A 190 -9.54 12.37 18.06
CA CYS A 190 -8.48 11.85 18.94
C CYS A 190 -7.13 11.79 18.17
N SER A 191 -6.76 12.86 17.48
CA SER A 191 -5.38 13.10 17.04
C SER A 191 -4.81 14.14 17.99
N ASP A 192 -3.59 13.88 18.44
CA ASP A 192 -2.70 14.74 19.22
C ASP A 192 -2.64 14.38 20.72
N ARG A 193 -1.86 13.33 20.99
CA ARG A 193 -0.82 13.37 22.02
C ARG A 193 0.49 12.84 21.44
#